data_AF-A0A7W8HKB1-F1
#
_entry.id   AF-A0A7W8HKB1-F1
#
_cell.length_a   1.000
_cell.length_b   1.000
_cell.length_c   1.000
_cell.angle_alpha   90.00
_cell.angle_beta   90.00
_cell.angle_gamma   90.00
#
_symmetry.space_group_name_H-M   'P 1'
#
loop_
_entity.id
_entity.type
_entity.pdbx_description
1 polymer ?
#
loop_
_entity_poly.entity_id
_entity_poly.type
_entity_poly.pdbx_seq_one_letter_code
_entity_poly.pdbx_strand_id
1 'polypeptide(L)'
;MPEQSIPLLSAVEARVLGVLVEKQLTVPDIYPLTLNALLAGCNQKTSRDPVMTLSEGEVQDALERLRRLSLVIESSGSRVMRYSHNAKRVLGVPTESVALLATLLLRGPQTAAELRANTERLQRFSDASALEAFLEELAAWPAGALVSRLARQPGAREQRWVQLLCGAPAAAPMERDLIEGAAVSAVPGSHRLDGAPSAASAQARIDTLEARVAALEATVRRLCAELGIEQSRAEQTGRVEAGEDEPGTRQTGAANAAGASANSAATDA
;
A
#
# COMPACT_ATOMS: atom_id res chain seq x y z
N MET A 1 32.17 5.87 8.96
CA MET A 1 31.05 5.61 9.89
C MET A 1 30.17 4.57 9.22
N PRO A 2 29.82 3.44 9.85
CA PRO A 2 28.95 2.47 9.20
C PRO A 2 27.59 3.14 8.96
N GLU A 3 27.10 3.11 7.72
CA GLU A 3 25.74 3.52 7.38
C GLU A 3 24.78 2.64 8.20
N GLN A 4 24.24 3.18 9.29
CA GLN A 4 23.23 2.48 10.09
C GLN A 4 21.88 2.60 9.38
N SER A 5 21.76 1.92 8.24
CA SER A 5 20.48 1.78 7.54
C SER A 5 19.60 0.80 8.32
N ILE A 6 18.43 1.26 8.76
CA ILE A 6 17.43 0.39 9.37
C ILE A 6 16.96 -0.63 8.32
N PRO A 7 16.77 -1.91 8.66
CA PRO A 7 16.16 -2.88 7.76
C PRO A 7 14.81 -2.42 7.24
N LEU A 8 14.46 -2.83 6.01
CA LEU A 8 13.18 -2.50 5.40
C LEU A 8 12.01 -3.02 6.23
N LEU A 9 11.00 -2.18 6.39
CA LEU A 9 9.76 -2.49 7.09
C LEU A 9 8.74 -3.12 6.15
N SER A 10 8.02 -4.13 6.64
CA SER A 10 6.83 -4.63 5.96
C SER A 10 5.69 -3.60 5.97
N ALA A 11 4.68 -3.79 5.12
CA ALA A 11 3.52 -2.90 5.08
C ALA A 11 2.75 -2.87 6.42
N VAL A 12 2.71 -4.00 7.12
CA VAL A 12 2.07 -4.12 8.44
C VAL A 12 2.89 -3.39 9.52
N GLU A 13 4.22 -3.56 9.51
CA GLU A 13 5.13 -2.84 10.42
C GLU A 13 5.04 -1.32 10.23
N ALA A 14 5.05 -0.87 8.97
CA ALA A 14 4.86 0.54 8.62
C ALA A 14 3.53 1.09 9.11
N ARG A 15 2.44 0.31 8.95
CA ARG A 15 1.11 0.66 9.47
C ARG A 15 1.14 0.84 10.98
N VAL A 16 1.68 -0.15 11.71
CA VAL A 16 1.78 -0.11 13.18
C VAL A 16 2.59 1.10 13.65
N LEU A 17 3.76 1.34 13.06
CA LEU A 17 4.62 2.47 13.42
C LEU A 17 3.94 3.81 13.14
N GLY A 18 3.32 3.96 11.97
CA GLY A 18 2.59 5.17 11.59
C GLY A 18 1.43 5.47 12.56
N VAL A 19 0.68 4.45 12.99
CA VAL A 19 -0.43 4.62 13.95
C VAL A 19 0.09 5.06 15.31
N LEU A 20 1.19 4.48 15.80
CA LEU A 20 1.78 4.89 17.08
C LEU A 20 2.22 6.36 17.06
N VAL A 21 2.85 6.80 15.97
CA VAL A 21 3.22 8.22 15.79
C VAL A 21 1.99 9.12 15.72
N GLU A 22 1.01 8.77 14.89
CA GLU A 22 -0.23 9.54 14.72
C GLU A 22 -0.94 9.72 16.07
N LYS A 23 -1.10 8.64 16.85
CA LYS A 23 -1.83 8.70 18.12
C LYS A 23 -1.06 9.39 19.23
N GLN A 24 0.28 9.34 19.24
CA GLN A 24 1.05 10.16 20.18
C GLN A 24 0.75 11.66 20.02
N LEU A 25 0.64 12.13 18.77
CA LEU A 25 0.46 13.55 18.47
C LEU A 25 -1.01 13.99 18.57
N THR A 26 -1.94 13.14 18.14
CA THR A 26 -3.36 13.51 18.04
C THR A 26 -4.18 13.18 19.28
N VAL A 27 -3.76 12.19 20.09
CA VAL A 27 -4.51 11.71 21.25
C VAL A 27 -3.56 11.35 22.41
N PRO A 28 -2.80 12.33 22.96
CA PRO A 28 -1.76 12.06 23.94
C PRO A 28 -2.28 11.40 25.22
N ASP A 29 -3.53 11.65 25.61
CA ASP A 29 -4.15 11.09 26.83
C ASP A 29 -4.29 9.56 26.79
N ILE A 30 -4.35 8.97 25.60
CA ILE A 30 -4.50 7.51 25.41
C ILE A 30 -3.12 6.87 25.15
N TYR A 31 -2.08 7.66 24.86
CA TYR A 31 -0.75 7.17 24.56
C TYR A 31 0.08 6.92 25.83
N PRO A 32 0.90 5.86 25.93
CA PRO A 32 1.18 4.79 24.95
C PRO A 32 -0.03 3.87 24.70
N LEU A 33 -0.15 3.22 23.55
CA LEU A 33 -1.36 2.46 23.19
C LEU A 33 -1.37 1.02 23.72
N THR A 34 -2.54 0.49 24.06
CA THR A 34 -2.73 -0.97 24.22
C THR A 34 -2.83 -1.65 22.85
N LEU A 35 -2.70 -2.99 22.80
CA LEU A 35 -2.83 -3.77 21.57
C LEU A 35 -4.18 -3.52 20.87
N ASN A 36 -5.28 -3.52 21.62
CA ASN A 36 -6.63 -3.27 21.07
C ASN A 36 -6.77 -1.86 20.46
N ALA A 37 -6.22 -0.84 21.13
CA ALA A 37 -6.26 0.52 20.62
C ALA A 37 -5.41 0.68 19.35
N LEU A 38 -4.27 0.00 19.30
CA LEU A 38 -3.39 -0.03 18.13
C LEU A 38 -4.05 -0.77 16.94
N LEU A 39 -4.64 -1.94 17.18
CA LEU A 39 -5.37 -2.72 16.17
C LEU A 39 -6.51 -1.90 15.56
N ALA A 40 -7.32 -1.25 16.43
CA ALA A 40 -8.38 -0.35 15.99
C ALA A 40 -7.84 0.82 15.16
N GLY A 41 -6.66 1.35 15.51
CA GLY A 41 -5.97 2.39 14.76
C GLY A 41 -5.44 1.92 13.39
N CYS A 42 -4.97 0.68 13.28
CA CYS A 42 -4.46 0.11 12.03
C CYS A 42 -5.58 -0.13 11.00
N ASN A 43 -6.76 -0.53 11.49
CA ASN A 43 -7.95 -0.88 10.70
C ASN A 43 -8.93 0.29 10.50
N GLN A 44 -8.51 1.55 10.76
CA GLN A 44 -9.36 2.72 10.52
C GLN A 44 -9.68 2.86 9.02
N LYS A 45 -10.91 3.25 8.70
CA LYS A 45 -11.35 3.51 7.31
C LYS A 45 -10.90 4.86 6.78
N THR A 46 -10.54 5.78 7.67
CA THR A 46 -10.11 7.15 7.33
C THR A 46 -8.63 7.31 7.58
N SER A 47 -7.99 8.18 6.79
CA SER A 47 -6.54 8.43 6.90
C SER A 47 -5.66 7.18 6.74
N ARG A 48 -6.16 6.17 6.03
CA ARG A 48 -5.42 4.96 5.66
C ARG A 48 -5.53 4.75 4.16
N ASP A 49 -4.39 4.54 3.52
CA ASP A 49 -4.31 4.11 2.14
C ASP A 49 -3.13 3.11 2.00
N PRO A 50 -3.39 1.82 1.76
CA PRO A 50 -4.70 1.19 1.63
C PRO A 50 -5.40 1.00 2.99
N VAL A 51 -6.73 0.91 2.98
CA VAL A 51 -7.50 0.41 4.14
C VAL A 51 -7.15 -1.06 4.33
N MET A 52 -6.77 -1.44 5.56
CA MET A 52 -6.39 -2.81 5.91
C MET A 52 -7.41 -3.40 6.89
N THR A 53 -7.46 -4.73 6.93
CA THR A 53 -8.17 -5.50 7.97
C THR A 53 -7.18 -6.49 8.56
N LEU A 54 -6.37 -6.01 9.49
CA LEU A 54 -5.37 -6.80 10.19
C LEU A 54 -6.01 -7.56 11.35
N SER A 55 -5.47 -8.74 11.62
CA SER A 55 -5.72 -9.53 12.82
C SER A 55 -4.84 -9.06 13.98
N GLU A 56 -5.21 -9.47 15.21
CA GLU A 56 -4.39 -9.23 16.40
C GLU A 56 -2.99 -9.87 16.29
N GLY A 57 -2.92 -11.08 15.72
CA GLY A 57 -1.66 -11.80 15.50
C GLY A 57 -0.69 -11.06 14.58
N GLU A 58 -1.17 -10.55 13.44
CA GLU A 58 -0.34 -9.77 12.51
C GLU A 58 0.21 -8.49 13.15
N VAL A 59 -0.60 -7.81 13.98
CA VAL A 59 -0.14 -6.61 14.71
C VAL A 59 0.88 -6.97 15.79
N GLN A 60 0.69 -8.09 16.48
CA GLN A 60 1.62 -8.57 17.52
C GLN A 60 2.97 -8.98 16.91
N ASP A 61 2.97 -9.67 15.77
CA ASP A 61 4.20 -10.04 15.06
C ASP A 61 4.96 -8.81 14.56
N ALA A 62 4.23 -7.80 14.05
CA ALA A 62 4.81 -6.53 13.64
C ALA A 62 5.40 -5.75 14.82
N LEU A 63 4.71 -5.70 15.97
CA LEU A 63 5.23 -5.09 17.20
C LEU A 63 6.54 -5.74 17.65
N GLU A 64 6.58 -7.07 17.64
CA GLU A 64 7.76 -7.85 18.02
C GLU A 64 8.94 -7.59 17.06
N ARG A 65 8.68 -7.46 15.75
CA ARG A 65 9.71 -7.05 14.78
C ARG A 65 10.20 -5.62 15.02
N LEU A 66 9.30 -4.67 15.21
CA LEU A 66 9.64 -3.26 15.46
C LEU A 66 10.39 -3.06 16.78
N ARG A 67 10.09 -3.87 17.80
CA ARG A 67 10.81 -3.87 19.09
C ARG A 67 12.26 -4.29 18.93
N ARG A 68 12.55 -5.32 18.13
CA ARG A 68 13.92 -5.71 17.78
C ARG A 68 14.69 -4.62 17.04
N LEU A 69 13.99 -3.80 16.26
CA LEU A 69 14.55 -2.61 15.59
C LEU A 69 14.64 -1.38 16.50
N SER A 70 14.28 -1.51 17.79
CA SER A 70 14.18 -0.41 18.76
C SER A 70 13.22 0.71 18.36
N LEU A 71 12.37 0.50 17.35
CA LEU A 71 11.38 1.46 16.83
C LEU A 71 10.13 1.53 17.71
N VAL A 72 9.88 0.48 18.49
CA VAL A 72 8.79 0.40 19.48
C VAL A 72 9.37 0.07 20.85
N ILE A 73 8.88 0.75 21.87
CA ILE A 73 9.16 0.50 23.28
C ILE A 73 7.90 -0.12 23.88
N GLU A 74 8.08 -1.28 24.48
CA GLU A 74 7.05 -1.94 25.26
C GLU A 74 7.20 -1.54 26.72
N SER A 75 6.08 -1.21 27.36
CA SER A 75 6.01 -0.87 28.76
C SER A 75 4.90 -1.68 29.41
N SER A 76 5.23 -2.41 30.46
CA SER A 76 4.23 -3.05 31.31
C SER A 76 3.62 -1.97 32.20
N GLY A 77 2.35 -1.64 31.97
CA GLY A 77 1.54 -0.95 32.97
C GLY A 77 1.20 -1.87 34.14
N SER A 78 0.31 -1.43 35.03
CA SER A 78 -0.10 -2.21 36.20
C SER A 78 -0.76 -3.56 35.86
N ARG A 79 -1.33 -3.73 34.66
CA ARG A 79 -1.99 -4.97 34.19
C ARG A 79 -1.97 -5.23 32.68
N VAL A 80 -1.75 -4.22 31.84
CA VAL A 80 -1.86 -4.32 30.38
C VAL A 80 -0.60 -3.76 29.72
N MET A 81 -0.08 -4.48 28.72
CA MET A 81 1.06 -4.02 27.93
C MET A 81 0.68 -2.79 27.11
N ARG A 82 1.58 -1.82 27.08
CA ARG A 82 1.43 -0.58 26.32
C ARG A 82 2.64 -0.34 25.45
N TYR A 83 2.40 0.17 24.25
CA TYR A 83 3.39 0.35 23.20
C TYR A 83 3.53 1.83 22.86
N SER A 84 4.78 2.31 22.82
CA SER A 84 5.16 3.62 22.31
C SER A 84 6.13 3.47 21.14
N HIS A 85 6.12 4.42 20.21
CA HIS A 85 7.17 4.51 19.20
C HIS A 85 8.41 5.21 19.76
N ASN A 86 9.53 4.94 19.10
CA ASN A 86 10.84 5.55 19.36
C ASN A 86 11.47 6.06 18.05
N ALA A 87 10.63 6.33 17.03
CA ALA A 87 11.05 6.63 15.67
C ALA A 87 12.00 7.82 15.60
N LYS A 88 11.70 8.90 16.35
CA LYS A 88 12.54 10.11 16.43
C LYS A 88 14.00 9.79 16.77
N ARG A 89 14.22 8.97 17.80
CA ARG A 89 15.55 8.65 18.30
C ARG A 89 16.27 7.66 17.39
N VAL A 90 15.56 6.67 16.86
CA VAL A 90 16.16 5.66 15.97
C VAL A 90 16.53 6.24 14.61
N LEU A 91 15.66 7.07 14.03
CA LEU A 91 15.90 7.71 12.73
C LEU A 91 16.80 8.95 12.83
N GLY A 92 16.94 9.53 14.02
CA GLY A 92 17.72 10.74 14.27
C GLY A 92 17.10 12.03 13.73
N VAL A 93 15.83 12.00 13.30
CA VAL A 93 15.14 13.12 12.63
C VAL A 93 14.34 13.97 13.63
N PRO A 94 14.03 15.24 13.31
CA PRO A 94 13.19 16.09 14.16
C PRO A 94 11.72 15.60 14.22
N THR A 95 10.96 16.09 15.20
CA THR A 95 9.58 15.64 15.45
C THR A 95 8.67 15.89 14.24
N GLU A 96 8.89 17.01 13.56
CA GLU A 96 8.19 17.45 12.35
C GLU A 96 8.36 16.45 11.21
N SER A 97 9.59 15.99 11.02
CA SER A 97 9.93 14.97 10.03
C SER A 97 9.31 13.60 10.37
N VAL A 98 9.23 13.24 11.66
CA VAL A 98 8.53 12.02 12.09
C VAL A 98 7.04 12.08 11.73
N ALA A 99 6.39 13.24 11.88
CA ALA A 99 5.00 13.42 11.48
C ALA A 99 4.79 13.27 9.97
N LEU A 100 5.69 13.81 9.14
CA LEU A 100 5.66 13.64 7.68
C LEU A 100 5.83 12.18 7.27
N LEU A 101 6.82 11.50 7.85
CA LEU A 101 7.06 10.07 7.60
C LEU A 101 5.84 9.23 8.00
N ALA A 102 5.22 9.49 9.15
CA ALA A 102 4.01 8.78 9.56
C ALA A 102 2.85 8.97 8.58
N THR A 103 2.62 10.19 8.10
CA THR A 103 1.57 10.44 7.09
C THR A 103 1.86 9.71 5.77
N LEU A 104 3.12 9.64 5.33
CA LEU A 104 3.51 8.86 4.15
C LEU A 104 3.39 7.34 4.37
N LEU A 105 3.71 6.83 5.57
CA LEU A 105 3.54 5.42 5.93
C LEU A 105 2.06 5.01 5.96
N LEU A 106 1.17 5.91 6.39
CA LEU A 106 -0.26 5.64 6.55
C LEU A 106 -1.05 5.81 5.26
N ARG A 107 -0.62 6.69 4.35
CA ARG A 107 -1.39 7.13 3.19
C ARG A 107 -0.65 7.03 1.86
N GLY A 108 0.55 6.46 1.85
CA GLY A 108 1.35 6.29 0.64
C GLY A 108 1.84 7.61 0.01
N PRO A 109 2.20 7.58 -1.29
CA PRO A 109 2.80 8.71 -1.97
C PRO A 109 1.84 9.90 -2.17
N GLN A 110 2.25 11.08 -1.72
CA GLN A 110 1.41 12.29 -1.69
C GLN A 110 2.16 13.52 -2.22
N THR A 111 1.44 14.51 -2.77
CA THR A 111 2.03 15.80 -3.12
C THR A 111 2.30 16.64 -1.86
N ALA A 112 3.09 17.71 -1.98
CA ALA A 112 3.35 18.62 -0.85
C ALA A 112 2.06 19.26 -0.30
N ALA A 113 1.11 19.60 -1.19
CA ALA A 113 -0.19 20.15 -0.80
C ALA A 113 -1.04 19.13 -0.02
N GLU A 114 -1.10 17.88 -0.52
CA GLU A 114 -1.79 16.78 0.17
C GLU A 114 -1.16 16.49 1.53
N LEU A 115 0.19 16.45 1.60
CA LEU A 115 0.92 16.24 2.86
C LEU A 115 0.58 17.33 3.87
N ARG A 116 0.67 18.60 3.49
CA ARG A 116 0.32 19.73 4.38
C ARG A 116 -1.07 19.56 4.98
N ALA A 117 -2.07 19.28 4.14
CA ALA A 117 -3.44 19.08 4.60
C ALA A 117 -3.59 17.87 5.54
N ASN A 118 -2.91 16.77 5.24
CA ASN A 118 -3.02 15.52 5.98
C ASN A 118 -2.16 15.49 7.27
N THR A 119 -1.10 16.29 7.36
CA THR A 119 -0.28 16.45 8.57
C THR A 119 -0.78 17.56 9.50
N GLU A 120 -1.70 18.43 9.08
CA GLU A 120 -2.13 19.62 9.85
C GLU A 120 -2.49 19.33 11.33
N ARG A 121 -3.09 18.17 11.60
CA ARG A 121 -3.44 17.74 12.98
C ARG A 121 -2.28 17.12 13.76
N LEU A 122 -1.24 16.65 13.08
CA LEU A 122 -0.05 16.04 13.67
C LEU A 122 1.02 17.10 13.92
N GLN A 123 1.27 17.94 12.91
CA GLN A 123 2.23 19.04 12.92
C GLN A 123 1.77 20.13 11.96
N ARG A 124 1.76 21.38 12.44
CA ARG A 124 1.47 22.55 11.62
C ARG A 124 2.75 23.10 10.99
N PHE A 125 2.74 23.28 9.68
CA PHE A 125 3.82 23.90 8.92
C PHE A 125 3.39 25.30 8.48
N SER A 126 4.29 26.29 8.51
CA SER A 126 3.98 27.68 8.15
C SER A 126 3.41 27.80 6.73
N ASP A 127 4.11 27.22 5.76
CA ASP A 127 3.82 27.26 4.33
C ASP A 127 4.28 25.95 3.66
N ALA A 128 3.96 25.77 2.37
CA ALA A 128 4.34 24.57 1.62
C ALA A 128 5.87 24.46 1.47
N SER A 129 6.56 25.59 1.33
CA SER A 129 8.02 25.64 1.17
C SER A 129 8.75 25.13 2.42
N ALA A 130 8.27 25.47 3.61
CA ALA A 130 8.81 24.97 4.87
C ALA A 130 8.68 23.44 4.98
N LEU A 131 7.51 22.89 4.60
CA LEU A 131 7.30 21.44 4.55
C LEU A 131 8.21 20.77 3.52
N GLU A 132 8.35 21.36 2.33
CA GLU A 132 9.26 20.85 1.29
C GLU A 132 10.71 20.87 1.74
N ALA A 133 11.15 21.88 2.49
CA ALA A 133 12.50 21.92 3.04
C ALA A 133 12.78 20.72 3.96
N PHE A 134 11.82 20.32 4.81
CA PHE A 134 11.94 19.09 5.62
C PHE A 134 11.98 17.83 4.75
N LEU A 135 11.22 17.77 3.66
CA LEU A 135 11.25 16.62 2.75
C LEU A 135 12.58 16.52 1.99
N GLU A 136 13.16 17.65 1.57
CA GLU A 136 14.48 17.69 0.94
C GLU A 136 15.58 17.28 1.92
N GLU A 137 15.52 17.74 3.17
CA GLU A 137 16.43 17.30 4.24
C GLU A 137 16.32 15.79 4.48
N LEU A 138 15.09 15.24 4.49
CA LEU A 138 14.85 13.80 4.61
C LEU A 138 15.35 13.01 3.40
N ALA A 139 15.31 13.58 2.19
CA ALA A 139 15.83 12.95 0.98
C ALA A 139 17.36 12.93 0.94
N ALA A 140 18.00 13.96 1.52
CA ALA A 140 19.45 14.08 1.64
C ALA A 140 19.98 13.62 3.01
N TRP A 141 19.20 12.84 3.76
CA TRP A 141 19.51 12.53 5.15
C TRP A 141 20.84 11.76 5.30
N PRO A 142 21.76 12.16 6.21
CA PRO A 142 23.13 11.61 6.26
C PRO A 142 23.21 10.10 6.54
N ALA A 143 22.22 9.54 7.22
CA ALA A 143 22.16 8.10 7.53
C ALA A 143 21.50 7.26 6.40
N GLY A 144 21.17 7.90 5.27
CA GLY A 144 20.45 7.32 4.15
C GLY A 144 19.11 8.03 3.92
N ALA A 145 18.76 8.21 2.65
CA ALA A 145 17.52 8.87 2.24
C ALA A 145 16.28 8.19 2.86
N LEU A 146 15.44 8.97 3.52
CA LEU A 146 14.22 8.48 4.17
C LEU A 146 12.97 8.72 3.32
N VAL A 147 13.04 9.66 2.38
CA VAL A 147 12.00 9.93 1.39
C VAL A 147 12.63 10.13 0.00
N SER A 148 11.82 10.04 -1.04
CA SER A 148 12.21 10.42 -2.41
C SER A 148 11.08 11.07 -3.17
N ARG A 149 11.43 11.85 -4.19
CA ARG A 149 10.49 12.38 -5.16
C ARG A 149 10.23 11.34 -6.23
N LEU A 150 8.97 11.04 -6.47
CA LEU A 150 8.54 10.26 -7.62
C LEU A 150 8.55 11.12 -8.87
N ALA A 151 8.80 10.48 -10.01
CA ALA A 151 8.63 11.11 -11.29
C ALA A 151 7.17 11.57 -11.49
N ARG A 152 7.00 12.67 -12.23
CA ARG A 152 5.68 13.24 -12.46
C ARG A 152 4.87 12.27 -13.31
N GLN A 153 3.63 12.00 -12.87
CA GLN A 153 2.69 11.29 -13.73
C GLN A 153 2.35 12.16 -14.95
N PRO A 154 2.11 11.56 -16.14
CA PRO A 154 1.66 12.30 -17.30
C PRO A 154 0.42 13.14 -16.97
N GLY A 155 0.48 14.45 -17.26
CA GLY A 155 -0.61 15.40 -16.96
C GLY A 155 -0.63 15.95 -15.53
N ALA A 156 0.17 15.42 -14.59
CA ALA A 156 0.26 15.94 -13.23
C ALA A 156 1.19 17.17 -13.15
N ARG A 157 0.71 18.23 -12.49
CA ARG A 157 1.49 19.46 -12.25
C ARG A 157 2.52 19.31 -11.14
N GLU A 158 2.21 18.50 -10.12
CA GLU A 158 3.03 18.34 -8.92
C GLU A 158 3.67 16.95 -8.83
N GLN A 159 4.85 16.89 -8.22
CA GLN A 159 5.51 15.63 -7.86
C GLN A 159 4.92 15.06 -6.57
N ARG A 160 4.97 13.74 -6.44
CA ARG A 160 4.61 13.03 -5.21
C ARG A 160 5.86 12.61 -4.46
N TRP A 161 5.80 12.69 -3.15
CA TRP A 161 6.82 12.21 -2.25
C TRP A 161 6.44 10.84 -1.72
N VAL A 162 7.43 9.96 -1.55
CA VAL A 162 7.26 8.61 -0.99
C VAL A 162 8.31 8.38 0.09
N GLN A 163 7.96 7.64 1.13
CA GLN A 163 8.90 7.17 2.15
C GLN A 163 9.69 5.95 1.66
N LEU A 164 10.92 5.77 2.15
CA LEU A 164 11.84 4.69 1.74
C LEU A 164 12.06 3.61 2.81
N LEU A 165 11.44 3.72 3.98
CA LEU A 165 11.48 2.73 5.07
C LEU A 165 10.89 1.36 4.65
N CYS A 166 9.99 1.32 3.67
CA CYS A 166 9.48 0.08 3.07
C CYS A 166 10.21 -0.34 1.78
N GLY A 167 11.32 0.33 1.46
CA GLY A 167 12.04 0.19 0.21
C GLY A 167 11.58 1.19 -0.85
N ALA A 168 12.38 1.34 -1.91
CA ALA A 168 12.01 2.17 -3.04
C ALA A 168 10.77 1.55 -3.72
N PRO A 169 9.73 2.33 -4.02
CA PRO A 169 8.63 1.81 -4.83
C PRO A 169 9.19 1.35 -6.17
N ALA A 170 8.69 0.23 -6.68
CA ALA A 170 9.05 -0.25 -8.00
C ALA A 170 8.79 0.87 -9.00
N ALA A 171 9.87 1.44 -9.56
CA ALA A 171 9.77 2.52 -10.52
C ALA A 171 8.85 2.04 -11.65
N ALA A 172 7.76 2.78 -11.91
CA ALA A 172 7.14 2.67 -13.22
C ALA A 172 8.23 2.99 -14.26
N PRO A 173 8.41 2.18 -15.31
CA PRO A 173 9.45 2.43 -16.29
C PRO A 173 9.20 3.80 -16.91
N MET A 174 10.11 4.74 -16.69
CA MET A 174 10.16 5.97 -17.46
C MET A 174 11.39 5.92 -18.36
N GLU A 175 11.10 6.04 -19.65
CA GLU A 175 12.05 6.43 -20.69
C GLU A 175 12.79 7.68 -20.21
N ARG A 176 14.04 7.47 -19.82
CA ARG A 176 15.04 8.53 -19.79
C ARG A 176 15.34 8.84 -21.25
N ASP A 177 14.83 9.96 -21.74
CA ASP A 177 15.53 10.77 -22.73
C ASP A 177 14.81 12.10 -22.89
N LEU A 178 15.36 13.14 -22.28
CA LEU A 178 15.26 14.49 -22.84
C LEU A 178 16.32 15.43 -22.26
N ILE A 179 17.59 15.01 -22.27
CA ILE A 179 18.72 15.95 -22.15
C ILE A 179 19.90 15.43 -23.00
N GLU A 180 19.81 15.53 -24.33
CA GLU A 180 21.00 15.69 -25.19
C GLU A 180 20.60 16.18 -26.61
N GLY A 181 21.09 17.35 -27.00
CA GLY A 181 21.56 17.68 -28.37
C GLY A 181 20.69 17.47 -29.62
N ALA A 182 20.07 18.56 -30.08
CA ALA A 182 20.07 19.09 -31.46
C ALA A 182 20.05 18.17 -32.73
N ALA A 183 19.04 18.42 -33.58
CA ALA A 183 18.94 18.22 -35.05
C ALA A 183 19.02 16.75 -35.55
N VAL A 184 18.18 16.24 -36.46
CA VAL A 184 17.75 16.77 -37.76
C VAL A 184 16.50 16.01 -38.26
N SER A 185 15.70 16.69 -39.08
CA SER A 185 14.79 16.17 -40.11
C SER A 185 13.48 15.48 -39.73
N ALA A 186 12.43 16.12 -40.25
CA ALA A 186 11.04 15.71 -40.25
C ALA A 186 10.75 14.46 -41.10
N VAL A 187 9.79 13.67 -40.62
CA VAL A 187 8.80 12.95 -41.46
C VAL A 187 7.44 13.02 -40.73
N PRO A 188 6.38 13.58 -41.32
CA PRO A 188 5.03 13.49 -40.79
C PRO A 188 4.36 12.22 -41.34
N GLY A 189 3.95 11.31 -40.45
CA GLY A 189 3.30 10.07 -40.83
C GLY A 189 2.46 9.49 -39.70
N SER A 190 1.19 9.93 -39.67
CA SER A 190 0.02 9.29 -39.05
C SER A 190 0.24 7.89 -38.45
N HIS A 191 0.00 7.71 -37.15
CA HIS A 191 -0.69 6.51 -36.66
C HIS A 191 -1.45 6.78 -35.35
N ARG A 192 -2.59 6.09 -35.27
CA ARG A 192 -3.78 6.29 -34.44
C ARG A 192 -3.57 5.95 -32.96
N LEU A 193 -4.57 6.37 -32.18
CA LEU A 193 -4.92 5.95 -30.83
C LEU A 193 -4.94 4.42 -30.66
N ASP A 194 -4.79 4.02 -29.39
CA ASP A 194 -5.00 2.72 -28.74
C ASP A 194 -3.80 1.78 -28.52
N GLY A 195 -3.64 1.37 -27.26
CA GLY A 195 -2.65 0.41 -26.81
C GLY A 195 -2.90 -0.04 -25.37
N ALA A 196 -4.05 -0.68 -25.11
CA ALA A 196 -4.08 -1.72 -24.09
C ALA A 196 -2.96 -2.74 -24.41
N PRO A 197 -2.28 -3.35 -23.43
CA PRO A 197 -1.25 -4.34 -23.71
C PRO A 197 -1.88 -5.42 -24.62
N SER A 198 -1.33 -5.56 -25.83
CA SER A 198 -1.79 -6.55 -26.80
C SER A 198 -1.84 -7.92 -26.12
N ALA A 199 -2.85 -8.73 -26.43
CA ALA A 199 -2.97 -10.10 -25.94
C ALA A 199 -1.66 -10.89 -26.15
N ALA A 200 -0.89 -10.58 -27.21
CA ALA A 200 0.44 -11.16 -27.45
C ALA A 200 1.49 -10.77 -26.39
N SER A 201 1.46 -9.52 -25.90
CA SER A 201 2.36 -9.05 -24.83
C SER A 201 1.99 -9.61 -23.46
N ALA A 202 0.68 -9.80 -23.21
CA ALA A 202 0.18 -10.47 -22.02
C ALA A 202 0.56 -11.96 -22.03
N GLN A 203 0.39 -12.63 -23.18
CA GLN A 203 0.75 -14.03 -23.36
C GLN A 203 2.25 -14.26 -23.19
N ALA A 204 3.10 -13.44 -23.79
CA ALA A 204 4.55 -13.55 -23.61
C ALA A 204 4.99 -13.40 -22.14
N ARG A 205 4.26 -12.58 -21.37
CA ARG A 205 4.50 -12.40 -19.93
C ARG A 205 4.02 -13.60 -19.12
N ILE A 206 2.90 -14.22 -19.49
CA ILE A 206 2.42 -15.48 -18.91
C ILE A 206 3.45 -16.58 -19.17
N ASP A 207 3.90 -16.76 -20.41
CA ASP A 207 4.88 -17.80 -20.76
C ASP A 207 6.20 -17.62 -19.98
N THR A 208 6.66 -16.36 -19.83
CA THR A 208 7.86 -16.04 -19.05
C THR A 208 7.67 -16.34 -17.56
N LEU A 209 6.50 -16.05 -17.01
CA LEU A 209 6.19 -16.32 -15.60
C LEU A 209 6.05 -17.82 -15.34
N GLU A 210 5.40 -18.56 -16.23
CA GLU A 210 5.28 -20.03 -16.14
C GLU A 210 6.65 -20.70 -16.19
N ALA A 211 7.55 -20.25 -17.07
CA ALA A 211 8.92 -20.75 -17.11
C ALA A 211 9.68 -20.47 -15.81
N ARG A 212 9.48 -19.29 -15.20
CA ARG A 212 10.10 -18.94 -13.91
C ARG A 212 9.53 -19.76 -12.74
N VAL A 213 8.23 -20.01 -12.73
CA VAL A 213 7.58 -20.86 -11.73
C VAL A 213 8.12 -22.29 -11.84
N ALA A 214 8.19 -22.85 -13.05
CA ALA A 214 8.74 -24.19 -13.27
C ALA A 214 10.20 -24.32 -12.79
N ALA A 215 11.03 -23.31 -13.05
CA ALA A 215 12.42 -23.28 -12.60
C ALA A 215 12.54 -23.17 -11.06
N LEU A 216 11.67 -22.36 -10.44
CA LEU A 216 11.64 -22.20 -8.99
C LEU A 216 11.15 -23.46 -8.30
N GLU A 217 10.09 -24.10 -8.80
CA GLU A 217 9.59 -25.38 -8.31
C GLU A 217 10.63 -26.49 -8.43
N ALA A 218 11.39 -26.54 -9.52
CA ALA A 218 12.49 -27.48 -9.67
C ALA A 218 13.59 -27.24 -8.62
N THR A 219 13.91 -25.98 -8.34
CA THR A 219 14.88 -25.60 -7.31
C THR A 219 14.38 -25.97 -5.92
N VAL A 220 13.12 -25.69 -5.62
CA VAL A 220 12.47 -26.03 -4.34
C VAL A 220 12.40 -27.54 -4.15
N ARG A 221 12.07 -28.32 -5.18
CA ARG A 221 12.13 -29.79 -5.13
C ARG A 221 13.54 -30.31 -4.85
N ARG A 222 14.56 -29.73 -5.50
CA ARG A 222 15.96 -30.11 -5.24
C ARG A 222 16.36 -29.82 -3.79
N LEU A 223 16.05 -28.63 -3.28
CA LEU A 223 16.38 -28.23 -1.91
C LEU A 223 15.62 -29.05 -0.87
N CYS A 224 14.34 -29.34 -1.09
CA CYS A 224 13.56 -30.20 -0.20
C CYS A 224 14.11 -31.64 -0.16
N ALA A 225 14.57 -32.18 -1.29
CA ALA A 225 15.22 -33.48 -1.35
C ALA A 225 16.56 -33.51 -0.61
N GLU A 226 17.39 -32.47 -0.75
CA GLU A 226 18.66 -32.32 -0.04
C GLU A 226 18.48 -32.17 1.48
N LEU A 227 17.37 -31.59 1.92
CA LEU A 227 17.07 -31.32 3.33
C LEU A 227 16.15 -32.37 3.99
N GLY A 228 15.70 -33.40 3.27
CA GLY A 228 14.83 -34.45 3.79
C GLY A 228 13.41 -33.97 4.17
N ILE A 229 12.92 -32.89 3.54
CA ILE A 229 11.61 -32.29 3.83
C ILE A 229 10.57 -32.88 2.86
N GLU A 230 9.56 -33.58 3.39
CA GLU A 230 8.42 -34.06 2.60
C GLU A 230 7.53 -32.88 2.17
N GLN A 231 7.36 -32.69 0.86
CA GLN A 231 6.40 -31.71 0.32
C GLN A 231 4.99 -32.31 0.36
N SER A 232 4.11 -31.77 1.19
CA SER A 232 2.69 -32.13 1.16
C SER A 232 2.05 -31.60 -0.13
N ARG A 233 1.55 -32.52 -0.96
CA ARG A 233 0.86 -32.21 -2.22
C ARG A 233 -0.55 -31.73 -1.89
N ALA A 234 -0.75 -30.42 -1.74
CA ALA A 234 -2.07 -29.81 -1.81
C ALA A 234 -2.40 -29.48 -3.29
N GLU A 235 -2.87 -30.51 -3.98
CA GLU A 235 -3.84 -30.53 -5.08
C GLU A 235 -4.11 -29.22 -5.85
N GLN A 236 -3.46 -29.12 -7.02
CA GLN A 236 -4.03 -28.47 -8.20
C GLN A 236 -4.38 -29.58 -9.22
N THR A 237 -5.65 -29.89 -9.38
CA THR A 237 -6.25 -30.61 -10.52
C THR A 237 -7.71 -30.15 -10.53
N GLY A 238 -8.12 -29.20 -11.36
CA GLY A 238 -8.30 -29.40 -12.78
C GLY A 238 -9.78 -29.69 -13.05
N ARG A 239 -10.59 -28.66 -13.31
CA ARG A 239 -11.86 -28.83 -14.02
C ARG A 239 -11.85 -27.94 -15.25
N VAL A 240 -11.30 -28.52 -16.31
CA VAL A 240 -11.61 -28.16 -17.68
C VAL A 240 -12.94 -28.85 -17.99
N GLU A 241 -14.00 -28.09 -18.27
CA GLU A 241 -15.15 -28.61 -19.01
C GLU A 241 -15.41 -27.66 -20.18
N ALA A 242 -15.09 -28.17 -21.37
CA ALA A 242 -15.54 -27.69 -22.66
C ALA A 242 -16.41 -28.79 -23.28
N GLY A 243 -17.47 -28.39 -24.00
CA GLY A 243 -18.29 -29.25 -24.87
C GLY A 243 -19.75 -29.28 -24.45
N GLU A 244 -20.62 -28.50 -25.11
CA GLU A 244 -21.64 -28.99 -26.09
C GLU A 244 -22.93 -29.40 -25.33
N ASP A 245 -24.17 -29.13 -25.74
CA ASP A 245 -24.79 -28.75 -27.01
C ASP A 245 -26.22 -28.28 -26.66
N GLU A 246 -26.75 -27.25 -27.32
CA GLU A 246 -28.21 -26.98 -27.34
C GLU A 246 -28.84 -27.92 -28.38
N PRO A 247 -30.10 -28.41 -28.24
CA PRO A 247 -31.20 -27.62 -28.82
C PRO A 247 -32.62 -27.83 -28.22
N GLY A 248 -33.38 -26.73 -28.15
CA GLY A 248 -34.72 -26.60 -28.73
C GLY A 248 -35.94 -27.25 -28.04
N THR A 249 -37.00 -26.44 -27.80
CA THR A 249 -38.35 -26.57 -28.43
C THR A 249 -39.47 -25.88 -27.61
N ARG A 250 -40.11 -24.85 -28.22
CA ARG A 250 -41.53 -24.37 -28.17
C ARG A 250 -42.16 -23.98 -26.82
N GLN A 251 -42.61 -22.74 -26.61
CA GLN A 251 -43.81 -22.03 -27.12
C GLN A 251 -45.14 -22.40 -26.41
N THR A 252 -45.97 -21.36 -26.17
CA THR A 252 -47.37 -21.27 -25.67
C THR A 252 -47.50 -21.03 -24.16
N GLY A 253 -48.33 -20.13 -23.61
CA GLY A 253 -49.34 -19.19 -24.12
C GLY A 253 -50.32 -18.82 -22.98
N ALA A 254 -50.97 -17.64 -23.07
CA ALA A 254 -52.16 -17.15 -22.32
C ALA A 254 -51.98 -16.80 -20.80
N ALA A 255 -52.30 -15.61 -20.27
CA ALA A 255 -53.45 -14.67 -20.34
C ALA A 255 -54.47 -14.84 -19.20
N ASN A 256 -54.56 -13.83 -18.30
CA ASN A 256 -55.76 -13.23 -17.65
C ASN A 256 -55.27 -12.30 -16.51
N ALA A 257 -55.53 -10.99 -16.43
CA ALA A 257 -56.74 -10.16 -16.54
C ALA A 257 -57.66 -10.18 -15.30
N ALA A 258 -58.16 -8.97 -14.98
CA ALA A 258 -59.09 -8.54 -13.92
C ALA A 258 -58.45 -8.45 -12.52
N GLY A 259 -58.44 -7.30 -11.83
CA GLY A 259 -59.48 -6.30 -11.56
C GLY A 259 -59.40 -6.07 -10.03
N ALA A 260 -59.81 -5.00 -9.37
CA ALA A 260 -60.41 -3.71 -9.68
C ALA A 260 -60.28 -2.87 -8.39
N SER A 261 -60.47 -1.56 -8.54
CA SER A 261 -60.96 -0.60 -7.54
C SER A 261 -60.31 -0.46 -6.16
N ALA A 262 -59.66 0.70 -6.00
CA ALA A 262 -60.06 1.78 -5.08
C ALA A 262 -61.00 1.44 -3.91
N ASN A 263 -60.63 1.83 -2.69
CA ASN A 263 -61.20 3.06 -2.10
C ASN A 263 -60.39 3.55 -0.88
N SER A 264 -60.40 4.86 -0.71
CA SER A 264 -59.82 5.63 0.39
C SER A 264 -60.65 5.62 1.67
N ALA A 265 -60.01 6.12 2.74
CA ALA A 265 -60.61 6.78 3.92
C ALA A 265 -61.26 5.86 4.95
N ALA A 266 -61.25 6.13 6.26
CA ALA A 266 -60.53 7.04 7.14
C ALA A 266 -60.95 6.66 8.58
N THR A 267 -60.18 7.14 9.56
CA THR A 267 -60.62 7.55 10.92
C THR A 267 -60.76 6.50 12.05
N ASP A 268 -60.06 6.85 13.14
CA ASP A 268 -60.23 6.56 14.57
C ASP A 268 -60.28 5.14 15.12
N ALA A 269 -59.24 4.80 15.88
CA ALA A 269 -59.32 4.74 17.35
C ALA A 269 -57.96 5.04 17.98
#